data_AF-A1ZGG5-F1
#
_entry.id   AF-A1ZGG5-F1
#
_cell.length_a   1.000
_cell.length_b   1.000
_cell.length_c   1.000
_cell.angle_alpha   90.00
_cell.angle_beta   90.00
_cell.angle_gamma   90.00
#
_symmetry.space_group_name_H-M   'P 1'
#
loop_
_entity.id
_entity.type
_entity.pdbx_description
1 polymer ?
#
loop_
_entity_poly.entity_id
_entity_poly.type
_entity_poly.pdbx_seq_one_letter_code
_entity_poly.pdbx_strand_id
1 'polypeptide(L)'
;MSFDKIGDLPFCMVIKIVCTLTIHPAYLLDLRIIQQTNNTMRKRLLFMFFAIVPLFLPLQGCLLSTGQKTSNKKTTNSTSKPKAIATTRKRPSIAKPMTMLHRVIAKDERLHVFLQLNIPRLRNASNLIEMLQDVSLKYGVLPNYRSKEFIETQTLKLTPETITKQGADFYYNFSIPKKTMPSAVMLIEANDSKTGQRITLDVPLEFVVNKIRQSFSIFDAQGKQPLFRNYFLNKASIQIKDLAGTNKTLLIKHYKHNFKAARPPMSLSRRNIKKKMEVDSTFKVQTNTQLNLKKPGLYIVQADTNQYYGISFIVAEHRYPKFSKIVDLIDPLTYITTKGELNKLKQSSEKKKDLDRLWLELMSGNIKVAKRSIREYYRRVKLANKFFTTYKPGWKTDKGMVFIVFGNPTRVVRTRNKEMWTYAQSASFSDIHFTFLRNPNQFVDNHYTLVRYPEYEQVWYPKIEQWREGKIGS
;
A
#
# COMPACT_ATOMS: atom_id res chain seq x y z
N MET A 1 -31.94 17.71 -42.16
CA MET A 1 -32.45 16.74 -43.15
C MET A 1 -31.50 15.56 -43.17
N SER A 2 -32.02 14.42 -42.77
CA SER A 2 -31.39 13.11 -42.68
C SER A 2 -31.18 12.52 -44.06
N PHE A 3 -30.15 11.68 -44.26
CA PHE A 3 -30.32 10.37 -44.88
C PHE A 3 -29.14 9.45 -44.52
N ASP A 4 -29.52 8.30 -43.99
CA ASP A 4 -28.72 7.16 -43.61
C ASP A 4 -28.29 6.30 -44.82
N LYS A 5 -27.33 5.39 -44.56
CA LYS A 5 -26.99 4.14 -45.27
C LYS A 5 -26.16 4.23 -46.55
N ILE A 6 -24.86 3.96 -46.40
CA ILE A 6 -24.15 2.99 -47.25
C ILE A 6 -23.35 2.07 -46.30
N GLY A 7 -23.73 0.80 -46.29
CA GLY A 7 -22.99 -0.28 -45.66
C GLY A 7 -21.96 -0.90 -46.61
N ASP A 8 -20.99 -1.55 -45.98
CA ASP A 8 -20.16 -2.66 -46.47
C ASP A 8 -19.25 -2.45 -47.69
N LEU A 9 -17.94 -2.31 -47.43
CA LEU A 9 -16.80 -2.81 -48.23
C LEU A 9 -15.50 -2.78 -47.38
N PRO A 10 -14.51 -3.67 -47.61
CA PRO A 10 -13.53 -4.12 -46.61
C PRO A 10 -12.33 -3.19 -46.37
N PHE A 11 -11.81 -3.24 -45.14
CA PHE A 11 -10.82 -2.34 -44.50
C PHE A 11 -9.38 -2.36 -45.05
N CYS A 12 -9.17 -2.87 -46.27
CA CYS A 12 -7.85 -3.04 -46.87
C CYS A 12 -7.60 -2.06 -48.04
N MET A 13 -8.04 -0.80 -47.92
CA MET A 13 -7.74 0.22 -48.94
C MET A 13 -7.96 1.68 -48.49
N VAL A 14 -7.47 2.06 -47.31
CA VAL A 14 -7.43 3.49 -46.89
C VAL A 14 -6.01 3.95 -46.47
N ILE A 15 -5.02 3.07 -46.55
CA ILE A 15 -3.60 3.42 -46.33
C ILE A 15 -2.92 3.59 -47.68
N LYS A 16 -3.28 4.65 -48.40
CA LYS A 16 -2.53 5.25 -49.53
C LYS A 16 -3.31 6.48 -49.97
N ILE A 17 -2.92 7.63 -49.42
CA ILE A 17 -3.20 9.04 -49.78
C ILE A 17 -3.29 9.79 -48.44
N VAL A 18 -2.11 10.06 -47.85
CA VAL A 18 -1.65 11.33 -47.26
C VAL A 18 -0.20 11.03 -46.83
N CYS A 19 0.68 10.82 -47.82
CA CYS A 19 2.13 10.79 -47.64
C CYS A 19 2.70 11.82 -48.60
N THR A 20 2.79 13.07 -48.14
CA THR A 20 3.62 14.12 -48.75
C THR A 20 3.73 15.24 -47.74
N LEU A 21 4.80 15.20 -46.93
CA LEU A 21 5.40 16.35 -46.25
C LEU A 21 6.74 15.89 -45.64
N THR A 22 7.79 16.10 -46.43
CA THR A 22 9.17 16.49 -46.06
C THR A 22 9.71 16.07 -44.68
N ILE A 23 10.58 15.05 -44.66
CA ILE A 23 11.46 14.70 -43.53
C ILE A 23 12.90 15.06 -43.89
N HIS A 24 13.54 15.85 -43.02
CA HIS A 24 14.95 16.30 -43.06
C HIS A 24 15.91 15.12 -42.72
N PRO A 25 17.09 14.97 -43.35
CA PRO A 25 17.91 13.78 -43.18
C PRO A 25 18.83 13.89 -41.97
N ALA A 26 18.56 13.12 -40.90
CA ALA A 26 19.51 12.87 -39.82
C ALA A 26 19.28 11.53 -39.06
N TYR A 27 18.49 10.60 -39.62
CA TYR A 27 18.19 9.31 -38.99
C TYR A 27 18.21 8.18 -40.03
N LEU A 28 19.40 7.82 -40.51
CA LEU A 28 19.64 6.64 -41.36
C LEU A 28 20.92 5.90 -40.95
N LEU A 29 21.04 5.58 -39.67
CA LEU A 29 21.95 4.56 -39.15
C LEU A 29 21.29 3.91 -37.93
N ASP A 30 20.45 2.88 -38.15
CA ASP A 30 20.15 1.86 -37.13
C ASP A 30 19.21 0.74 -37.59
N LEU A 31 18.77 0.72 -38.85
CA LEU A 31 17.90 -0.35 -39.38
C LEU A 31 18.64 -1.52 -40.05
N ARG A 32 19.97 -1.66 -39.86
CA ARG A 32 20.76 -2.79 -40.41
C ARG A 32 21.22 -3.84 -39.39
N ILE A 33 20.85 -3.76 -38.10
CA ILE A 33 21.31 -4.71 -37.07
C ILE A 33 20.24 -5.77 -36.67
N ILE A 34 18.99 -5.64 -37.12
CA ILE A 34 17.88 -6.53 -36.67
C ILE A 34 17.62 -7.74 -37.62
N GLN A 35 18.43 -7.94 -38.66
CA GLN A 35 18.25 -9.06 -39.61
C GLN A 35 19.30 -10.19 -39.51
N GLN A 36 20.21 -10.18 -38.53
CA GLN A 36 21.34 -11.14 -38.51
C GLN A 36 21.44 -12.10 -37.30
N THR A 37 20.44 -12.16 -36.41
CA THR A 37 20.49 -13.07 -35.24
C THR A 37 19.46 -14.20 -35.24
N ASN A 38 18.70 -14.39 -36.32
CA ASN A 38 17.69 -15.45 -36.43
C ASN A 38 18.16 -16.76 -37.08
N ASN A 39 19.46 -16.93 -37.34
CA ASN A 39 19.99 -18.13 -38.02
C ASN A 39 20.95 -19.01 -37.20
N THR A 40 21.13 -18.74 -35.90
CA THR A 40 22.08 -19.48 -35.03
C THR A 40 21.41 -20.36 -33.96
N MET A 41 20.15 -20.75 -34.18
CA MET A 41 19.37 -21.61 -33.27
C MET A 41 18.65 -22.74 -34.03
N ARG A 42 19.35 -23.43 -34.94
CA ARG A 42 18.80 -24.62 -35.63
C ARG A 42 19.79 -25.75 -35.94
N LYS A 43 21.00 -25.72 -35.41
CA LYS A 43 21.95 -26.83 -35.51
C LYS A 43 22.71 -26.99 -34.19
N ARG A 44 22.21 -27.87 -33.32
CA ARG A 44 22.95 -28.70 -32.35
C ARG A 44 21.96 -29.44 -31.47
N LEU A 45 21.36 -30.46 -32.06
CA LEU A 45 20.77 -31.59 -31.37
C LEU A 45 21.48 -32.84 -31.91
N LEU A 46 21.77 -33.79 -31.00
CA LEU A 46 22.26 -35.16 -31.17
C LEU A 46 23.76 -35.49 -30.92
N PHE A 47 23.93 -36.52 -30.07
CA PHE A 47 25.07 -37.37 -29.69
C PHE A 47 26.03 -36.87 -28.59
N MET A 48 25.92 -37.42 -27.37
CA MET A 48 26.47 -38.73 -26.97
C MET A 48 25.92 -39.18 -25.60
N PHE A 49 25.56 -40.47 -25.53
CA PHE A 49 25.38 -41.26 -24.31
C PHE A 49 26.76 -41.64 -23.74
N PHE A 50 26.92 -41.67 -22.41
CA PHE A 50 27.50 -42.81 -21.68
C PHE A 50 27.20 -42.70 -20.18
N ALA A 51 27.00 -43.86 -19.56
CA ALA A 51 26.49 -44.13 -18.22
C ALA A 51 27.46 -43.76 -17.09
N ILE A 52 26.93 -43.60 -15.86
CA ILE A 52 27.39 -44.24 -14.60
C ILE A 52 26.34 -43.99 -13.49
N VAL A 53 25.86 -45.08 -12.91
CA VAL A 53 25.10 -45.28 -11.64
C VAL A 53 26.17 -45.59 -10.57
N PRO A 54 26.07 -45.28 -9.25
CA PRO A 54 24.97 -45.55 -8.29
C PRO A 54 24.80 -44.44 -7.21
N LEU A 55 24.05 -44.50 -6.09
CA LEU A 55 23.35 -45.51 -5.31
C LEU A 55 22.33 -44.74 -4.42
N PHE A 56 21.06 -45.17 -4.36
CA PHE A 56 20.07 -44.71 -3.38
C PHE A 56 19.79 -45.86 -2.42
N LEU A 57 19.89 -45.62 -1.10
CA LEU A 57 19.37 -46.52 -0.06
C LEU A 57 18.10 -45.89 0.55
N PRO A 58 17.02 -46.66 0.74
CA PRO A 58 15.80 -46.19 1.39
C PRO A 58 15.78 -46.61 2.87
N LEU A 59 15.12 -45.81 3.71
CA LEU A 59 14.70 -46.25 5.05
C LEU A 59 13.24 -45.83 5.29
N GLN A 60 12.36 -46.82 5.26
CA GLN A 60 11.05 -46.78 5.90
C GLN A 60 10.90 -48.03 6.78
N GLY A 61 10.57 -47.80 8.06
CA GLY A 61 9.49 -48.49 8.76
C GLY A 61 9.79 -49.75 9.60
N CYS A 62 9.29 -49.69 10.85
CA CYS A 62 8.74 -50.79 11.67
C CYS A 62 9.76 -51.74 12.37
N LEU A 63 9.61 -52.25 13.61
CA LEU A 63 8.45 -52.58 14.47
C LEU A 63 8.84 -52.65 15.98
N LEU A 64 7.80 -52.50 16.82
CA LEU A 64 7.47 -53.14 18.12
C LEU A 64 8.55 -53.84 18.99
N SER A 65 8.48 -53.58 20.30
CA SER A 65 8.53 -54.67 21.29
C SER A 65 7.51 -54.48 22.41
N THR A 66 6.99 -55.62 22.83
CA THR A 66 5.95 -55.92 23.80
C THR A 66 6.49 -56.01 25.23
N GLY A 67 5.67 -55.65 26.23
CA GLY A 67 5.95 -55.97 27.64
C GLY A 67 4.69 -55.83 28.50
N GLN A 68 4.11 -56.97 28.89
CA GLN A 68 2.89 -57.11 29.69
C GLN A 68 3.12 -56.89 31.20
N LYS A 69 2.06 -56.37 31.84
CA LYS A 69 1.46 -56.71 33.15
C LYS A 69 2.37 -56.83 34.39
N THR A 70 1.99 -56.09 35.45
CA THR A 70 1.41 -56.69 36.66
C THR A 70 0.47 -55.69 37.35
N SER A 71 -0.64 -56.21 37.86
CA SER A 71 -1.64 -55.49 38.64
C SER A 71 -1.27 -55.52 40.11
N ASN A 72 -1.58 -54.47 40.87
CA ASN A 72 -1.95 -54.68 42.27
C ASN A 72 -3.00 -53.69 42.77
N LYS A 73 -3.89 -54.24 43.59
CA LYS A 73 -5.20 -53.79 44.03
C LYS A 73 -5.09 -52.82 45.22
N LYS A 74 -5.94 -51.78 45.29
CA LYS A 74 -6.76 -51.44 46.48
C LYS A 74 -7.53 -50.13 46.29
N THR A 75 -8.84 -50.25 46.39
CA THR A 75 -9.83 -49.20 46.61
C THR A 75 -9.62 -48.55 47.98
N THR A 76 -9.74 -47.21 48.06
CA THR A 76 -10.27 -46.48 49.22
C THR A 76 -10.74 -45.09 48.77
N ASN A 77 -11.99 -44.78 49.11
CA ASN A 77 -12.59 -43.46 48.93
C ASN A 77 -11.91 -42.46 49.86
N SER A 78 -11.50 -41.30 49.34
CA SER A 78 -11.48 -40.07 50.13
C SER A 78 -11.83 -38.87 49.27
N THR A 79 -12.81 -38.13 49.76
CA THR A 79 -13.33 -36.86 49.28
C THR A 79 -12.29 -35.76 49.41
N SER A 80 -11.86 -35.17 48.29
CA SER A 80 -11.25 -33.84 48.33
C SER A 80 -11.59 -33.03 47.07
N LYS A 81 -12.12 -31.83 47.29
CA LYS A 81 -12.50 -30.86 46.27
C LYS A 81 -11.31 -30.55 45.36
N PRO A 82 -11.42 -30.65 44.02
CA PRO A 82 -10.38 -30.14 43.15
C PRO A 82 -10.42 -28.60 43.16
N LYS A 83 -9.38 -27.99 43.75
CA LYS A 83 -9.04 -26.57 43.56
C LYS A 83 -8.95 -26.29 42.05
N ALA A 84 -9.79 -25.39 41.56
CA ALA A 84 -9.70 -24.89 40.20
C ALA A 84 -8.33 -24.24 39.99
N ILE A 85 -7.45 -24.91 39.25
CA ILE A 85 -6.25 -24.30 38.68
C ILE A 85 -6.74 -23.29 37.65
N ALA A 86 -6.64 -22.01 38.00
CA ALA A 86 -6.90 -20.91 37.08
C ALA A 86 -5.87 -20.96 35.94
N THR A 87 -6.19 -21.72 34.88
CA THR A 87 -5.46 -21.68 33.61
C THR A 87 -5.82 -20.38 32.89
N THR A 88 -5.27 -19.27 33.38
CA THR A 88 -5.17 -18.04 32.59
C THR A 88 -4.12 -18.26 31.50
N ARG A 89 -4.47 -19.01 30.45
CA ARG A 89 -3.81 -18.90 29.15
C ARG A 89 -4.05 -17.46 28.67
N LYS A 90 -3.19 -16.53 29.11
CA LYS A 90 -3.01 -15.25 28.44
C LYS A 90 -2.70 -15.59 26.99
N ARG A 91 -3.66 -15.36 26.10
CA ARG A 91 -3.39 -15.36 24.66
C ARG A 91 -2.18 -14.43 24.46
N PRO A 92 -1.08 -14.88 23.83
CA PRO A 92 0.04 -13.99 23.58
C PRO A 92 -0.50 -12.80 22.81
N SER A 93 -0.33 -11.60 23.38
CA SER A 93 -0.68 -10.37 22.67
C SER A 93 0.17 -10.36 21.41
N ILE A 94 -0.45 -10.50 20.24
CA ILE A 94 0.25 -10.41 18.96
C ILE A 94 1.02 -9.08 19.00
N ALA A 95 2.34 -9.17 19.03
CA ALA A 95 3.20 -7.99 19.01
C ALA A 95 2.76 -7.14 17.81
N LYS A 96 2.60 -5.82 18.01
CA LYS A 96 2.22 -4.94 16.91
C LYS A 96 3.23 -5.11 15.78
N PRO A 97 2.78 -5.27 14.52
CA PRO A 97 3.68 -5.57 13.43
C PRO A 97 4.60 -4.37 13.13
N MET A 98 5.84 -4.66 12.75
CA MET A 98 6.74 -3.67 12.17
C MET A 98 6.16 -3.11 10.87
N THR A 99 6.48 -1.85 10.55
CA THR A 99 6.12 -1.25 9.26
C THR A 99 7.28 -0.48 8.67
N MET A 100 7.41 -0.50 7.34
CA MET A 100 8.44 0.24 6.62
C MET A 100 7.82 1.04 5.48
N LEU A 101 8.26 2.29 5.32
CA LEU A 101 7.91 3.18 4.22
C LEU A 101 9.18 3.60 3.48
N HIS A 102 9.04 3.94 2.20
CA HIS A 102 10.16 4.40 1.38
C HIS A 102 9.84 5.70 0.65
N ARG A 103 10.90 6.42 0.28
CA ARG A 103 10.88 7.50 -0.71
C ARG A 103 12.15 7.38 -1.54
N VAL A 104 12.03 7.50 -2.85
CA VAL A 104 13.18 7.52 -3.76
C VAL A 104 13.27 8.90 -4.37
N ILE A 105 14.47 9.49 -4.33
CA ILE A 105 14.76 10.79 -4.93
C ILE A 105 16.00 10.63 -5.80
N ALA A 106 15.90 10.99 -7.07
CA ALA A 106 17.03 11.00 -7.99
C ALA A 106 17.90 12.24 -7.77
N LYS A 107 19.21 12.04 -7.74
CA LYS A 107 20.22 13.10 -7.72
C LYS A 107 21.40 12.65 -8.56
N ASP A 108 21.75 13.43 -9.58
CA ASP A 108 22.85 13.14 -10.51
C ASP A 108 22.74 11.70 -11.06
N GLU A 109 23.82 10.92 -10.98
CA GLU A 109 23.88 9.51 -11.43
C GLU A 109 23.41 8.50 -10.37
N ARG A 110 22.67 8.94 -9.35
CA ARG A 110 22.26 8.09 -8.23
C ARG A 110 20.77 8.23 -7.90
N LEU A 111 20.21 7.15 -7.37
CA LEU A 111 18.91 7.15 -6.69
C LEU A 111 19.16 7.08 -5.19
N HIS A 112 18.67 8.07 -4.44
CA HIS A 112 18.69 8.10 -2.99
C HIS A 112 17.42 7.46 -2.45
N VAL A 113 17.58 6.39 -1.70
CA VAL A 113 16.49 5.65 -1.06
C VAL A 113 16.44 6.05 0.41
N PHE A 114 15.33 6.65 0.81
CA PHE A 114 15.02 6.96 2.19
C PHE A 114 14.04 5.93 2.73
N LEU A 115 14.26 5.49 3.96
CA LEU A 115 13.45 4.52 4.68
C LEU A 115 12.96 5.12 5.99
N GLN A 116 11.71 4.84 6.33
CA GLN A 116 11.13 5.07 7.65
C GLN A 116 10.66 3.73 8.20
N LEU A 117 11.24 3.30 9.32
CA LEU A 117 10.90 2.07 10.03
C LEU A 117 10.18 2.39 11.33
N ASN A 118 9.03 1.75 11.54
CA ASN A 118 8.35 1.73 12.84
C ASN A 118 8.49 0.33 13.42
N ILE A 119 9.16 0.23 14.57
CA ILE A 119 9.38 -1.01 15.30
C ILE A 119 8.72 -0.86 16.67
N PRO A 120 7.49 -1.39 16.86
CA PRO A 120 6.69 -1.04 18.03
C PRO A 120 7.32 -1.32 19.39
N ARG A 121 8.18 -2.35 19.52
CA ARG A 121 8.90 -2.64 20.76
C ARG A 121 9.96 -1.57 21.09
N LEU A 122 10.58 -1.00 20.06
CA LEU A 122 11.65 0.00 20.19
C LEU A 122 11.13 1.44 20.26
N ARG A 123 9.81 1.63 20.29
CA ARG A 123 9.17 2.95 20.28
C ARG A 123 9.72 3.86 21.38
N ASN A 124 9.92 3.33 22.58
CA ASN A 124 10.36 4.09 23.74
C ASN A 124 11.86 3.95 24.04
N ALA A 125 12.62 3.21 23.21
CA ALA A 125 14.06 3.05 23.40
C ALA A 125 14.77 4.42 23.40
N SER A 126 15.55 4.75 24.42
CA SER A 126 16.20 6.06 24.54
C SER A 126 17.40 6.20 23.61
N ASN A 127 18.05 5.09 23.26
CA ASN A 127 19.22 5.05 22.38
C ASN A 127 18.99 4.14 21.16
N LEU A 128 19.99 4.11 20.26
CA LEU A 128 19.96 3.29 19.05
C LEU A 128 20.51 1.87 19.27
N ILE A 129 21.02 1.53 20.46
CA ILE A 129 21.77 0.28 20.69
C ILE A 129 20.92 -0.94 20.35
N GLU A 130 19.70 -1.03 20.89
CA GLU A 130 18.79 -2.15 20.61
C GLU A 130 18.44 -2.25 19.12
N MET A 131 18.27 -1.11 18.43
CA MET A 131 18.02 -1.08 16.99
C MET A 131 19.23 -1.62 16.22
N LEU A 132 20.44 -1.20 16.58
CA LEU A 132 21.68 -1.58 15.90
C LEU A 132 22.06 -3.04 16.13
N GLN A 133 21.69 -3.62 17.28
CA GLN A 133 21.98 -5.01 17.62
C GLN A 133 20.96 -5.99 17.06
N ASP A 134 19.67 -5.68 17.19
CA ASP A 134 18.62 -6.66 16.92
C ASP A 134 18.02 -6.56 15.51
N VAL A 135 18.21 -5.42 14.83
CA VAL A 135 17.56 -5.15 13.55
C VAL A 135 18.59 -5.19 12.42
N SER A 136 18.33 -6.00 11.41
CA SER A 136 19.14 -6.02 10.20
C SER A 136 18.34 -5.57 8.99
N LEU A 137 18.99 -4.79 8.12
CA LEU A 137 18.45 -4.38 6.83
C LEU A 137 19.30 -4.96 5.70
N LYS A 138 18.65 -5.52 4.69
CA LYS A 138 19.30 -5.94 3.45
C LYS A 138 18.40 -5.63 2.27
N TYR A 139 18.99 -5.53 1.09
CA TYR A 139 18.21 -5.41 -0.13
C TYR A 139 18.74 -6.33 -1.23
N GLY A 140 17.88 -6.64 -2.18
CA GLY A 140 18.24 -7.20 -3.48
C GLY A 140 17.51 -6.48 -4.60
N VAL A 141 18.18 -6.25 -5.73
CA VAL A 141 17.58 -5.58 -6.91
C VAL A 141 17.27 -6.62 -7.97
N LEU A 142 16.01 -6.68 -8.38
CA LEU A 142 15.54 -7.48 -9.51
C LEU A 142 15.38 -6.58 -10.75
N PRO A 143 15.64 -7.11 -11.96
CA PRO A 143 15.41 -6.34 -13.20
C PRO A 143 13.93 -5.96 -13.36
N ASN A 144 13.01 -6.81 -12.91
CA ASN A 144 11.58 -6.56 -12.90
C ASN A 144 10.86 -7.51 -11.92
N TYR A 145 9.55 -7.30 -11.73
CA TYR A 145 8.71 -8.08 -10.81
C TYR A 145 8.53 -9.57 -11.19
N ARG A 146 8.94 -10.00 -12.38
CA ARG A 146 8.83 -11.41 -12.84
C ARG A 146 10.14 -12.18 -12.68
N SER A 147 11.26 -11.47 -12.58
CA SER A 147 12.58 -12.07 -12.41
C SER A 147 12.71 -12.74 -11.04
N LYS A 148 13.41 -13.87 -11.02
CA LYS A 148 13.75 -14.60 -9.78
C LYS A 148 15.20 -14.37 -9.34
N GLU A 149 16.03 -13.83 -10.24
CA GLU A 149 17.45 -13.60 -10.02
C GLU A 149 17.74 -12.13 -9.73
N PHE A 150 18.56 -11.90 -8.71
CA PHE A 150 19.01 -10.58 -8.31
C PHE A 150 20.17 -10.11 -9.19
N ILE A 151 20.10 -8.86 -9.64
CA ILE A 151 21.21 -8.14 -10.27
C ILE A 151 22.30 -7.85 -9.24
N GLU A 152 21.89 -7.46 -8.03
CA GLU A 152 22.77 -7.17 -6.91
C GLU A 152 22.04 -7.44 -5.60
N THR A 153 22.79 -7.76 -4.56
CA THR A 153 22.29 -7.84 -3.18
C THR A 153 23.29 -7.16 -2.25
N GLN A 154 22.80 -6.56 -1.18
CA GLN A 154 23.66 -5.90 -0.19
C GLN A 154 23.01 -5.91 1.20
N THR A 155 23.83 -6.17 2.21
CA THR A 155 23.47 -5.92 3.62
C THR A 155 23.80 -4.47 3.96
N LEU A 156 22.81 -3.73 4.45
CA LEU A 156 22.96 -2.33 4.81
C LEU A 156 23.59 -2.23 6.21
N LYS A 157 24.75 -1.57 6.30
CA LYS A 157 25.43 -1.33 7.57
C LYS A 157 24.66 -0.27 8.35
N LEU A 158 24.19 -0.65 9.54
CA LEU A 158 23.51 0.25 10.45
C LEU A 158 24.53 0.79 11.45
N THR A 159 24.63 2.11 11.57
CA THR A 159 25.53 2.79 12.49
C THR A 159 24.82 3.97 13.16
N PRO A 160 25.33 4.49 14.29
CA PRO A 160 24.76 5.69 14.93
C PRO A 160 24.72 6.92 14.01
N GLU A 161 25.60 7.01 13.01
CA GLU A 161 25.66 8.14 12.07
C GLU A 161 24.66 8.00 10.91
N THR A 162 24.26 6.77 10.57
CA THR A 162 23.39 6.48 9.41
C THR A 162 21.92 6.34 9.79
N ILE A 163 21.63 6.02 11.06
CA ILE A 163 20.28 5.94 11.60
C ILE A 163 19.97 7.14 12.47
N THR A 164 18.81 7.75 12.24
CA THR A 164 18.25 8.75 13.17
C THR A 164 16.94 8.27 13.75
N LYS A 165 16.70 8.53 15.03
CA LYS A 165 15.42 8.27 15.69
C LYS A 165 14.65 9.57 15.86
N GLN A 166 13.39 9.60 15.42
CA GLN A 166 12.48 10.72 15.68
C GLN A 166 11.15 10.19 16.20
N GLY A 167 10.86 10.47 17.47
CA GLY A 167 9.67 9.95 18.14
C GLY A 167 9.65 8.41 18.17
N ALA A 168 8.73 7.81 17.43
CA ALA A 168 8.52 6.36 17.38
C ALA A 168 9.19 5.67 16.19
N ASP A 169 9.80 6.44 15.29
CA ASP A 169 10.26 5.98 13.99
C ASP A 169 11.78 6.13 13.85
N PHE A 170 12.38 5.22 13.09
CA PHE A 170 13.78 5.21 12.71
C PHE A 170 13.91 5.54 11.23
N TYR A 171 14.89 6.37 10.88
CA TYR A 171 15.12 6.83 9.53
C TYR A 171 16.51 6.40 9.09
N TYR A 172 16.58 5.80 7.92
CA TYR A 172 17.81 5.37 7.28
C TYR A 172 17.79 5.79 5.82
N ASN A 173 18.93 6.17 5.27
CA ASN A 173 19.03 6.50 3.86
C ASN A 173 20.34 5.97 3.27
N PHE A 174 20.28 5.63 1.99
CA PHE A 174 21.44 5.18 1.22
C PHE A 174 21.22 5.54 -0.25
N SER A 175 22.23 5.34 -1.09
CA SER A 175 22.12 5.62 -2.51
C SER A 175 22.62 4.44 -3.34
N ILE A 176 22.00 4.25 -4.50
CA ILE A 176 22.42 3.28 -5.51
C ILE A 176 22.75 4.01 -6.82
N PRO A 177 23.74 3.55 -7.60
CA PRO A 177 23.99 4.12 -8.92
C PRO A 177 22.81 3.81 -9.86
N LYS A 178 22.53 4.74 -10.77
CA LYS A 178 21.62 4.47 -11.89
C LYS A 178 22.18 3.33 -12.75
N LYS A 179 21.29 2.52 -13.30
CA LYS A 179 21.63 1.43 -14.21
C LYS A 179 21.20 1.79 -15.63
N THR A 180 21.76 1.10 -16.61
CA THR A 180 21.46 1.30 -18.05
C THR A 180 20.02 0.97 -18.41
N MET A 181 19.36 0.07 -17.67
CA MET A 181 17.95 -0.24 -17.84
C MET A 181 17.05 0.91 -17.36
N PRO A 182 15.83 1.07 -17.90
CA PRO A 182 14.96 2.20 -17.55
C PRO A 182 14.39 2.12 -16.12
N SER A 183 14.21 0.91 -15.60
CA SER A 183 13.65 0.68 -14.26
C SER A 183 14.03 -0.69 -13.71
N ALA A 184 14.03 -0.82 -12.39
CA ALA A 184 14.20 -2.07 -11.65
C ALA A 184 13.29 -2.11 -10.41
N VAL A 185 13.34 -3.19 -9.65
CA VAL A 185 12.62 -3.33 -8.37
C VAL A 185 13.61 -3.72 -7.29
N MET A 186 13.69 -2.94 -6.23
CA MET A 186 14.47 -3.28 -5.04
C MET A 186 13.56 -3.91 -4.01
N LEU A 187 13.92 -5.11 -3.53
CA LEU A 187 13.29 -5.77 -2.39
C LEU A 187 14.13 -5.47 -1.16
N ILE A 188 13.62 -4.63 -0.28
CA ILE A 188 14.26 -4.29 1.00
C ILE A 188 13.62 -5.12 2.09
N GLU A 189 14.44 -5.79 2.89
CA GLU A 189 14.02 -6.60 4.01
C GLU A 189 14.52 -6.02 5.31
N ALA A 190 13.62 -5.92 6.29
CA ALA A 190 13.97 -5.64 7.68
C ALA A 190 13.61 -6.85 8.54
N ASN A 191 14.58 -7.30 9.33
CA ASN A 191 14.43 -8.43 10.25
C ASN A 191 14.72 -7.97 11.67
N ASP A 192 13.82 -8.27 12.60
CA ASP A 192 14.00 -8.04 14.04
C ASP A 192 14.23 -9.39 14.71
N SER A 193 15.48 -9.67 15.06
CA SER A 193 15.91 -10.95 15.65
C SER A 193 15.23 -11.23 16.99
N LYS A 194 14.85 -10.19 17.74
CA LYS A 194 14.23 -10.32 19.07
C LYS A 194 12.80 -10.82 18.99
N THR A 195 12.05 -10.44 17.97
CA THR A 195 10.65 -10.84 17.80
C THR A 195 10.44 -11.87 16.69
N GLY A 196 11.47 -12.15 15.89
CA GLY A 196 11.36 -12.97 14.69
C GLY A 196 10.55 -12.32 13.58
N GLN A 197 10.15 -11.04 13.74
CA GLN A 197 9.37 -10.36 12.72
C GLN A 197 10.26 -10.00 11.53
N ARG A 198 9.77 -10.34 10.34
CA ARG A 198 10.39 -10.00 9.06
C ARG A 198 9.39 -9.26 8.21
N ILE A 199 9.81 -8.13 7.64
CA ILE A 199 9.02 -7.37 6.68
C ILE A 199 9.83 -7.16 5.40
N THR A 200 9.16 -7.29 4.26
CA THR A 200 9.75 -7.04 2.94
C THR A 200 8.95 -5.93 2.25
N LEU A 201 9.66 -4.95 1.70
CA LEU A 201 9.11 -3.83 0.95
C LEU A 201 9.66 -3.85 -0.46
N ASP A 202 8.78 -3.75 -1.45
CA ASP A 202 9.17 -3.50 -2.82
C ASP A 202 9.28 -1.98 -3.08
N VAL A 203 10.42 -1.57 -3.63
CA VAL A 203 10.75 -0.19 -3.96
C VAL A 203 10.99 -0.11 -5.46
N PRO A 204 10.04 0.46 -6.23
CA PRO A 204 10.25 0.72 -7.65
C PRO A 204 11.42 1.69 -7.84
N LEU A 205 12.38 1.29 -8.67
CA LEU A 205 13.50 2.12 -9.06
C LEU A 205 13.26 2.61 -10.49
N GLU A 206 13.11 3.91 -10.66
CA GLU A 206 12.99 4.55 -11.99
C GLU A 206 14.31 5.27 -12.25
N PHE A 207 15.12 4.74 -13.18
CA PHE A 207 16.45 5.27 -13.48
C PHE A 207 16.39 6.45 -14.46
N VAL A 208 15.33 6.51 -15.26
CA VAL A 208 15.03 7.65 -16.15
C VAL A 208 14.13 8.65 -15.44
N VAL A 209 14.63 9.88 -15.31
CA VAL A 209 13.95 10.97 -14.59
C VAL A 209 13.19 11.84 -15.58
N ASN A 210 11.87 11.78 -15.56
CA ASN A 210 10.97 12.54 -16.43
C ASN A 210 9.79 13.19 -15.68
N LYS A 211 9.66 12.96 -14.37
CA LYS A 211 8.60 13.51 -13.51
C LYS A 211 9.21 14.31 -12.37
N ILE A 212 8.62 15.47 -12.06
CA ILE A 212 9.07 16.31 -10.94
C ILE A 212 9.18 15.54 -9.62
N ARG A 213 8.25 14.62 -9.33
CA ARG A 213 8.22 13.82 -8.09
C ARG A 213 9.31 12.75 -7.97
N GLN A 214 10.13 12.56 -9.01
CA GLN A 214 11.34 11.74 -8.93
C GLN A 214 12.54 12.56 -8.45
N SER A 215 12.58 13.88 -8.70
CA SER A 215 13.69 14.76 -8.28
C SER A 215 13.35 15.58 -7.03
N PHE A 216 12.08 15.93 -6.85
CA PHE A 216 11.60 16.74 -5.74
C PHE A 216 10.71 15.92 -4.81
N SER A 217 10.82 16.20 -3.52
CA SER A 217 9.97 15.63 -2.48
C SER A 217 9.53 16.69 -1.47
N ILE A 218 8.65 16.26 -0.56
CA ILE A 218 8.20 17.09 0.56
C ILE A 218 9.06 16.75 1.76
N PHE A 219 9.65 17.77 2.38
CA PHE A 219 10.48 17.66 3.57
C PHE A 219 9.79 18.31 4.76
N ASP A 220 10.29 18.00 5.97
CA ASP A 220 9.93 18.74 7.18
C ASP A 220 10.24 20.25 7.07
N ALA A 221 9.78 21.01 8.06
CA ALA A 221 9.94 22.47 8.10
C ALA A 221 11.41 22.91 8.06
N GLN A 222 12.31 22.08 8.61
CA GLN A 222 13.75 22.33 8.65
C GLN A 222 14.46 21.85 7.37
N GLY A 223 13.76 21.16 6.48
CA GLY A 223 14.33 20.60 5.26
C GLY A 223 15.30 19.45 5.50
N LYS A 224 15.25 18.76 6.66
CA LYS A 224 16.19 17.71 7.06
C LYS A 224 15.78 16.32 6.57
N GLN A 225 14.51 15.95 6.76
CA GLN A 225 14.01 14.62 6.43
C GLN A 225 12.84 14.68 5.43
N PRO A 226 12.81 13.79 4.42
CA PRO A 226 11.65 13.68 3.54
C PRO A 226 10.46 13.09 4.30
N LEU A 227 9.27 13.59 4.01
CA LEU A 227 8.02 13.14 4.59
C LEU A 227 7.42 12.03 3.69
N PHE A 228 7.14 10.89 4.31
CA PHE A 228 6.64 9.69 3.62
C PHE A 228 5.11 9.68 3.44
N ARG A 229 4.42 10.62 4.08
CA ARG A 229 2.97 10.77 4.02
C ARG A 229 2.56 11.78 2.95
N ASN A 230 1.40 11.57 2.35
CA ASN A 230 0.78 12.49 1.39
C ASN A 230 -0.31 13.36 2.04
N TYR A 231 -0.22 13.58 3.35
CA TYR A 231 -1.17 14.43 4.07
C TYR A 231 -0.49 15.23 5.17
N PHE A 232 -1.02 16.42 5.41
CA PHE A 232 -0.54 17.38 6.41
C PHE A 232 -1.73 18.05 7.11
N LEU A 233 -1.48 18.59 8.29
CA LEU A 233 -2.47 19.38 9.01
C LEU A 233 -2.45 20.82 8.53
N ASN A 234 -3.56 21.52 8.68
CA ASN A 234 -3.57 22.97 8.55
C ASN A 234 -2.57 23.58 9.55
N LYS A 235 -1.89 24.65 9.12
CA LYS A 235 -0.74 25.29 9.81
C LYS A 235 0.54 24.45 9.84
N ALA A 236 0.56 23.25 9.24
CA ALA A 236 1.81 22.55 9.04
C ALA A 236 2.74 23.36 8.13
N SER A 237 4.02 23.27 8.45
CA SER A 237 5.11 23.85 7.70
C SER A 237 5.91 22.73 7.07
N ILE A 238 6.12 22.83 5.75
CA ILE A 238 6.86 21.86 4.94
C ILE A 238 7.80 22.59 4.00
N GLN A 239 8.77 21.88 3.42
CA GLN A 239 9.56 22.39 2.31
C GLN A 239 9.40 21.48 1.08
N ILE A 240 9.47 22.05 -0.11
CA ILE A 240 9.57 21.28 -1.35
C ILE A 240 11.00 21.41 -1.85
N LYS A 241 11.71 20.28 -1.89
CA LYS A 241 13.15 20.26 -2.13
C LYS A 241 13.54 19.09 -3.00
N ASP A 242 14.57 19.31 -3.78
CA ASP A 242 15.44 18.27 -4.34
C ASP A 242 16.69 18.12 -3.44
N LEU A 243 17.53 17.13 -3.76
CA LEU A 243 18.75 16.87 -3.01
C LEU A 243 19.96 17.70 -3.47
N ALA A 244 19.84 18.43 -4.59
CA ALA A 244 20.87 19.37 -5.04
C ALA A 244 20.65 20.79 -4.49
N GLY A 245 19.51 21.06 -3.83
CA GLY A 245 19.20 22.40 -3.33
C GLY A 245 18.94 23.39 -4.46
N THR A 246 18.41 22.91 -5.58
CA THR A 246 18.13 23.72 -6.77
C THR A 246 17.16 24.84 -6.42
N ASN A 247 17.47 26.08 -6.77
CA ASN A 247 16.56 27.21 -6.63
C ASN A 247 15.63 27.28 -7.85
N LYS A 248 14.35 26.97 -7.64
CA LYS A 248 13.33 26.92 -8.69
C LYS A 248 11.99 27.39 -8.14
N THR A 249 11.29 28.19 -8.93
CA THR A 249 9.91 28.56 -8.63
C THR A 249 8.96 27.46 -9.09
N LEU A 250 8.12 26.97 -8.18
CA LEU A 250 7.10 25.97 -8.44
C LEU A 250 5.70 26.59 -8.37
N LEU A 251 4.79 26.11 -9.22
CA LEU A 251 3.38 26.46 -9.19
C LEU A 251 2.63 25.47 -8.30
N ILE A 252 1.82 26.00 -7.39
CA ILE A 252 0.92 25.23 -6.56
C ILE A 252 -0.51 25.54 -6.96
N LYS A 253 -1.30 24.50 -7.24
CA LYS A 253 -2.75 24.60 -7.42
C LYS A 253 -3.44 23.95 -6.22
N HIS A 254 -4.41 24.66 -5.67
CA HIS A 254 -5.25 24.19 -4.59
C HIS A 254 -6.65 23.89 -5.12
N TYR A 255 -7.20 22.75 -4.67
CA TYR A 255 -8.56 22.31 -4.99
C TYR A 255 -9.35 22.18 -3.68
N LYS A 256 -10.45 22.93 -3.58
CA LYS A 256 -11.53 22.63 -2.63
C LYS A 256 -12.06 21.26 -2.97
N HIS A 257 -11.91 20.28 -2.08
CA HIS A 257 -12.24 18.92 -2.50
C HIS A 257 -12.99 18.07 -1.48
N ASN A 258 -14.18 17.63 -1.89
CA ASN A 258 -14.94 16.55 -1.28
C ASN A 258 -14.92 15.31 -2.19
N PHE A 259 -13.92 14.44 -1.99
CA PHE A 259 -13.81 13.21 -2.79
C PHE A 259 -14.98 12.33 -2.42
N LYS A 260 -15.61 11.69 -3.40
CA LYS A 260 -16.62 10.68 -3.10
C LYS A 260 -15.95 9.42 -2.56
N ALA A 261 -16.59 8.76 -1.61
CA ALA A 261 -16.18 7.45 -1.12
C ALA A 261 -16.05 6.43 -2.27
N ALA A 262 -15.18 5.43 -2.06
CA ALA A 262 -15.08 4.26 -2.92
C ALA A 262 -16.43 3.53 -2.99
N ARG A 263 -16.76 3.01 -4.18
CA ARG A 263 -17.97 2.20 -4.36
C ARG A 263 -17.69 0.77 -3.89
N PRO A 264 -18.72 0.07 -3.37
CA PRO A 264 -18.60 -1.34 -2.98
C PRO A 264 -17.99 -2.24 -4.08
N PRO A 265 -17.38 -3.38 -3.71
CA PRO A 265 -16.69 -4.27 -4.65
C PRO A 265 -17.54 -4.84 -5.79
N MET A 266 -18.84 -5.00 -5.60
CA MET A 266 -19.77 -5.52 -6.61
C MET A 266 -20.36 -4.44 -7.53
N SER A 267 -20.06 -3.17 -7.31
CA SER A 267 -20.67 -2.09 -8.10
C SER A 267 -20.09 -2.00 -9.51
N LEU A 268 -20.84 -2.48 -10.52
CA LEU A 268 -20.46 -2.39 -11.93
C LEU A 268 -20.71 -1.01 -12.57
N SER A 269 -21.46 -0.14 -11.90
CA SER A 269 -21.76 1.19 -12.43
C SER A 269 -20.47 1.98 -12.70
N ARG A 270 -20.35 2.56 -13.90
CA ARG A 270 -19.29 3.54 -14.19
C ARG A 270 -19.61 4.86 -13.50
N ARG A 271 -18.62 5.52 -12.90
CA ARG A 271 -18.82 6.87 -12.34
C ARG A 271 -18.48 7.85 -13.45
N ASN A 272 -19.38 8.77 -13.77
CA ASN A 272 -19.00 9.92 -14.57
C ASN A 272 -18.10 10.80 -13.69
N ILE A 273 -16.78 10.66 -13.87
CA ILE A 273 -15.78 11.48 -13.19
C ILE A 273 -15.59 12.68 -14.09
N LYS A 274 -15.90 13.89 -13.58
CA LYS A 274 -15.62 15.13 -14.29
C LYS A 274 -14.16 15.10 -14.76
N LYS A 275 -13.92 15.25 -16.07
CA LYS A 275 -12.58 15.21 -16.67
C LYS A 275 -11.67 16.33 -16.15
N LYS A 276 -12.24 17.39 -15.59
CA LYS A 276 -11.51 18.52 -14.99
C LYS A 276 -12.00 18.76 -13.57
N MET A 277 -11.06 19.10 -12.69
CA MET A 277 -11.32 19.62 -11.35
C MET A 277 -11.16 21.13 -11.38
N GLU A 278 -12.13 21.85 -10.83
CA GLU A 278 -12.07 23.31 -10.70
C GLU A 278 -11.00 23.69 -9.69
N VAL A 279 -10.05 24.53 -10.14
CA VAL A 279 -8.99 25.05 -9.30
C VAL A 279 -9.58 26.16 -8.43
N ASP A 280 -9.41 26.07 -7.11
CA ASP A 280 -9.89 27.10 -6.18
C ASP A 280 -8.92 28.28 -6.13
N SER A 281 -7.62 28.00 -6.06
CA SER A 281 -6.59 29.04 -6.07
C SER A 281 -5.25 28.50 -6.57
N THR A 282 -4.40 29.41 -7.07
CA THR A 282 -3.03 29.12 -7.46
C THR A 282 -2.07 30.10 -6.81
N PHE A 283 -0.86 29.65 -6.51
CA PHE A 283 0.22 30.50 -6.01
C PHE A 283 1.57 29.88 -6.33
N LYS A 284 2.64 30.68 -6.26
CA LYS A 284 4.01 30.23 -6.51
C LYS A 284 4.77 30.05 -5.19
N VAL A 285 5.73 29.13 -5.17
CA VAL A 285 6.64 28.93 -4.04
C VAL A 285 8.06 28.72 -4.57
N GLN A 286 9.07 29.22 -3.85
CA GLN A 286 10.46 28.86 -4.15
C GLN A 286 10.80 27.52 -3.48
N THR A 287 11.53 26.66 -4.18
CA THR A 287 12.09 25.44 -3.58
C THR A 287 12.99 25.80 -2.40
N ASN A 288 13.18 24.86 -1.48
CA ASN A 288 14.03 25.03 -0.28
C ASN A 288 13.57 26.13 0.68
N THR A 289 12.37 26.69 0.47
CA THR A 289 11.74 27.64 1.39
C THR A 289 10.56 27.03 2.11
N GLN A 290 10.22 27.62 3.26
CA GLN A 290 9.12 27.16 4.10
C GLN A 290 7.76 27.48 3.46
N LEU A 291 6.96 26.43 3.26
CA LEU A 291 5.59 26.52 2.80
C LEU A 291 4.60 26.27 3.96
N ASN A 292 3.85 27.31 4.31
CA ASN A 292 2.82 27.23 5.35
C ASN A 292 1.46 26.88 4.75
N LEU A 293 0.89 25.75 5.18
CA LEU A 293 -0.34 25.20 4.63
C LEU A 293 -1.57 25.77 5.36
N LYS A 294 -2.28 26.72 4.74
CA LYS A 294 -3.39 27.42 5.41
C LYS A 294 -4.76 26.78 5.15
N LYS A 295 -5.09 26.51 3.88
CA LYS A 295 -6.43 26.04 3.48
C LYS A 295 -6.48 24.51 3.40
N PRO A 296 -7.52 23.85 3.93
CA PRO A 296 -7.73 22.42 3.70
C PRO A 296 -8.05 22.14 2.22
N GLY A 297 -7.72 20.96 1.74
CA GLY A 297 -7.98 20.54 0.36
C GLY A 297 -6.84 19.74 -0.24
N LEU A 298 -6.95 19.48 -1.55
CA LEU A 298 -5.88 18.85 -2.32
C LEU A 298 -4.97 19.93 -2.89
N TYR A 299 -3.66 19.74 -2.72
CA TYR A 299 -2.63 20.56 -3.33
C TYR A 299 -1.88 19.72 -4.37
N ILE A 300 -1.59 20.33 -5.51
CA ILE A 300 -0.65 19.80 -6.51
C ILE A 300 0.44 20.84 -6.74
N VAL A 301 1.68 20.36 -6.74
CA VAL A 301 2.88 21.15 -7.01
C VAL A 301 3.40 20.72 -8.38
N GLN A 302 3.60 21.69 -9.27
CA GLN A 302 4.07 21.47 -10.64
C GLN A 302 5.25 22.40 -10.91
N ALA A 303 6.23 21.93 -11.69
CA ALA A 303 7.35 22.79 -12.09
C ALA A 303 6.95 23.76 -13.21
N ASP A 304 5.92 23.43 -13.98
CA ASP A 304 5.37 24.24 -15.06
C ASP A 304 3.88 23.90 -15.27
N THR A 305 3.09 24.83 -15.80
CA THR A 305 1.68 24.63 -16.17
C THR A 305 1.47 23.58 -17.24
N ASN A 306 2.48 23.34 -18.09
CA ASN A 306 2.43 22.34 -19.17
C ASN A 306 2.75 20.91 -18.70
N GLN A 307 3.29 20.74 -17.48
CA GLN A 307 3.58 19.42 -16.95
C GLN A 307 2.31 18.72 -16.45
N TYR A 308 1.98 17.57 -17.03
CA TYR A 308 0.84 16.76 -16.61
C TYR A 308 1.00 16.18 -15.19
N TYR A 309 2.23 15.97 -14.72
CA TYR A 309 2.53 15.30 -13.46
C TYR A 309 3.01 16.27 -12.38
N GLY A 310 2.44 16.16 -11.18
CA GLY A 310 2.88 16.96 -10.02
C GLY A 310 3.16 16.14 -8.75
N ILE A 311 3.63 16.81 -7.70
CA ILE A 311 3.65 16.26 -6.34
C ILE A 311 2.34 16.67 -5.68
N SER A 312 1.56 15.70 -5.19
CA SER A 312 0.27 16.00 -4.57
C SER A 312 0.17 15.56 -3.12
N PHE A 313 -0.54 16.34 -2.33
CA PHE A 313 -0.82 16.04 -0.93
C PHE A 313 -2.12 16.68 -0.45
N ILE A 314 -2.69 16.12 0.60
CA ILE A 314 -3.91 16.63 1.22
C ILE A 314 -3.56 17.47 2.43
N VAL A 315 -4.14 18.66 2.54
CA VAL A 315 -4.19 19.40 3.79
C VAL A 315 -5.53 19.13 4.44
N ALA A 316 -5.48 18.50 5.61
CA ALA A 316 -6.66 18.21 6.41
C ALA A 316 -6.72 19.16 7.60
N GLU A 317 -7.92 19.40 8.11
CA GLU A 317 -8.07 20.07 9.39
C GLU A 317 -7.88 19.08 10.56
N HIS A 318 -7.65 19.62 11.76
CA HIS A 318 -7.72 18.90 13.04
C HIS A 318 -6.66 17.80 13.25
N ARG A 319 -7.09 16.59 13.66
CA ARG A 319 -6.24 15.49 14.14
C ARG A 319 -6.04 14.37 13.11
N TYR A 320 -6.23 14.64 11.82
CA TYR A 320 -6.02 13.66 10.74
C TYR A 320 -4.64 12.97 10.89
N PRO A 321 -4.54 11.64 10.77
CA PRO A 321 -5.48 10.66 10.21
C PRO A 321 -6.57 10.17 11.18
N LYS A 322 -6.59 10.67 12.42
CA LYS A 322 -7.70 10.44 13.35
C LYS A 322 -8.82 11.43 13.06
N PHE A 323 -10.05 11.03 13.31
CA PHE A 323 -11.17 11.96 13.37
C PHE A 323 -11.29 12.52 14.78
N SER A 324 -11.69 13.78 14.87
CA SER A 324 -11.98 14.46 16.13
C SER A 324 -13.36 15.10 16.15
N LYS A 325 -13.89 15.50 15.00
CA LYS A 325 -15.25 16.03 14.88
C LYS A 325 -16.23 14.89 14.62
N ILE A 326 -17.42 14.99 15.23
CA ILE A 326 -18.52 14.04 15.02
C ILE A 326 -18.92 13.97 13.55
N VAL A 327 -18.92 15.10 12.84
CA VAL A 327 -19.27 15.14 11.41
C VAL A 327 -18.35 14.24 10.57
N ASP A 328 -17.05 14.22 10.89
CA ASP A 328 -16.08 13.40 10.16
C ASP A 328 -16.20 11.89 10.49
N LEU A 329 -16.88 11.55 11.59
CA LEU A 329 -17.15 10.16 11.99
C LEU A 329 -18.33 9.55 11.23
N ILE A 330 -19.26 10.36 10.73
CA ILE A 330 -20.47 9.91 10.05
C ILE A 330 -20.13 9.37 8.65
N ASP A 331 -19.36 10.14 7.90
CA ASP A 331 -19.05 9.87 6.49
C ASP A 331 -18.46 8.47 6.20
N PRO A 332 -17.48 7.98 6.98
CA PRO A 332 -16.95 6.63 6.81
C PRO A 332 -17.98 5.51 6.96
N LEU A 333 -19.05 5.70 7.75
CA LEU A 333 -20.07 4.69 8.04
C LEU A 333 -20.80 4.17 6.80
N THR A 334 -20.68 4.87 5.66
CA THR A 334 -21.18 4.44 4.35
C THR A 334 -20.84 2.99 3.96
N TYR A 335 -19.85 2.36 4.61
CA TYR A 335 -19.46 0.97 4.35
C TYR A 335 -20.20 -0.07 5.18
N ILE A 336 -20.90 0.32 6.25
CA ILE A 336 -21.63 -0.59 7.15
C ILE A 336 -23.09 -0.18 7.38
N THR A 337 -23.48 1.01 6.92
CA THR A 337 -24.84 1.55 7.03
C THR A 337 -25.55 1.59 5.69
N THR A 338 -26.88 1.61 5.74
CA THR A 338 -27.71 1.93 4.58
C THR A 338 -27.61 3.41 4.21
N LYS A 339 -28.06 3.76 3.00
CA LYS A 339 -28.15 5.17 2.57
C LYS A 339 -29.13 5.96 3.45
N GLY A 340 -30.24 5.35 3.86
CA GLY A 340 -31.25 5.97 4.71
C GLY A 340 -30.70 6.31 6.10
N GLU A 341 -30.04 5.36 6.76
CA GLU A 341 -29.36 5.56 8.04
C GLU A 341 -28.33 6.71 7.96
N LEU A 342 -27.49 6.70 6.92
CA LEU A 342 -26.45 7.71 6.74
C LEU A 342 -27.03 9.11 6.48
N ASN A 343 -28.09 9.22 5.68
CA ASN A 343 -28.74 10.49 5.40
C ASN A 343 -29.41 11.07 6.64
N LYS A 344 -30.09 10.23 7.45
CA LYS A 344 -30.65 10.62 8.74
C LYS A 344 -29.58 11.22 9.66
N LEU A 345 -28.42 10.55 9.78
CA LEU A 345 -27.30 11.06 10.58
C LEU A 345 -26.75 12.41 10.06
N LYS A 346 -26.67 12.59 8.74
CA LYS A 346 -26.16 13.83 8.15
C LYS A 346 -27.07 15.02 8.38
N GLN A 347 -28.38 14.80 8.31
CA GLN A 347 -29.42 15.81 8.47
C GLN A 347 -29.75 16.11 9.93
N SER A 348 -29.41 15.22 10.86
CA SER A 348 -29.65 15.39 12.30
C SER A 348 -29.00 16.66 12.86
N SER A 349 -29.74 17.38 13.71
CA SER A 349 -29.22 18.45 14.58
C SER A 349 -28.33 17.86 15.70
N GLU A 350 -28.77 16.76 16.31
CA GLU A 350 -28.12 16.06 17.42
C GLU A 350 -27.22 14.90 16.95
N LYS A 351 -26.27 15.20 16.04
CA LYS A 351 -25.42 14.21 15.35
C LYS A 351 -24.73 13.21 16.27
N LYS A 352 -24.28 13.64 17.46
CA LYS A 352 -23.59 12.76 18.41
C LYS A 352 -24.56 11.76 19.03
N LYS A 353 -25.71 12.24 19.51
CA LYS A 353 -26.74 11.42 20.15
C LYS A 353 -27.27 10.38 19.17
N ASP A 354 -27.53 10.78 17.93
CA ASP A 354 -28.05 9.87 16.91
C ASP A 354 -26.99 8.88 16.42
N LEU A 355 -25.71 9.27 16.38
CA LEU A 355 -24.62 8.35 16.10
C LEU A 355 -24.48 7.28 17.19
N ASP A 356 -24.53 7.68 18.47
CA ASP A 356 -24.46 6.77 19.60
C ASP A 356 -25.67 5.83 19.62
N ARG A 357 -26.87 6.36 19.31
CA ARG A 357 -28.10 5.56 19.16
C ARG A 357 -27.98 4.54 18.05
N LEU A 358 -27.52 4.93 16.86
CA LEU A 358 -27.33 4.00 15.73
C LEU A 358 -26.42 2.84 16.14
N TRP A 359 -25.26 3.12 16.74
CA TRP A 359 -24.35 2.05 17.18
C TRP A 359 -24.97 1.15 18.26
N LEU A 360 -25.81 1.70 19.14
CA LEU A 360 -26.49 0.92 20.16
C LEU A 360 -27.58 0.02 19.56
N GLU A 361 -28.35 0.54 18.60
CA GLU A 361 -29.39 -0.19 17.85
C GLU A 361 -28.79 -1.34 17.05
N LEU A 362 -27.68 -1.10 16.33
CA LEU A 362 -26.97 -2.15 15.60
C LEU A 362 -26.58 -3.31 16.53
N MET A 363 -26.15 -2.99 17.76
CA MET A 363 -25.67 -3.98 18.73
C MET A 363 -26.76 -4.50 19.66
N SER A 364 -28.04 -4.38 19.29
CA SER A 364 -29.19 -4.84 20.07
C SER A 364 -29.19 -4.35 21.53
N GLY A 365 -28.80 -3.09 21.77
CA GLY A 365 -28.74 -2.50 23.11
C GLY A 365 -27.49 -2.84 23.92
N ASN A 366 -26.55 -3.65 23.39
CA ASN A 366 -25.36 -4.04 24.13
C ASN A 366 -24.27 -2.96 24.12
N ILE A 367 -24.21 -2.16 25.18
CA ILE A 367 -23.26 -1.05 25.35
C ILE A 367 -21.79 -1.52 25.28
N LYS A 368 -21.46 -2.69 25.86
CA LYS A 368 -20.07 -3.19 25.89
C LYS A 368 -19.60 -3.54 24.47
N VAL A 369 -20.45 -4.21 23.70
CA VAL A 369 -20.18 -4.57 22.31
C VAL A 369 -20.12 -3.32 21.44
N ALA A 370 -21.07 -2.38 21.57
CA ALA A 370 -21.05 -1.11 20.85
C ALA A 370 -19.75 -0.33 21.04
N LYS A 371 -19.30 -0.14 22.29
CA LYS A 371 -18.02 0.54 22.57
C LYS A 371 -16.82 -0.15 21.92
N ARG A 372 -16.81 -1.49 21.88
CA ARG A 372 -15.75 -2.26 21.22
C ARG A 372 -15.81 -2.09 19.69
N SER A 373 -16.99 -2.22 19.08
CA SER A 373 -17.22 -2.09 17.65
C SER A 373 -16.84 -0.70 17.13
N ILE A 374 -17.27 0.35 17.83
CA ILE A 374 -16.90 1.75 17.53
C ILE A 374 -15.38 1.91 17.53
N ARG A 375 -14.70 1.43 18.58
CA ARG A 375 -13.25 1.55 18.73
C ARG A 375 -12.53 0.86 17.58
N GLU A 376 -12.93 -0.38 17.26
CA GLU A 376 -12.30 -1.17 16.21
C GLU A 376 -12.56 -0.57 14.82
N TYR A 377 -13.79 -0.14 14.55
CA TYR A 377 -14.16 0.50 13.29
C TYR A 377 -13.30 1.75 13.03
N TYR A 378 -13.32 2.72 13.95
CA TYR A 378 -12.54 3.95 13.76
C TYR A 378 -11.03 3.74 13.87
N ARG A 379 -10.56 2.67 14.53
CA ARG A 379 -9.16 2.24 14.44
C ARG A 379 -8.81 1.85 13.00
N ARG A 380 -9.65 1.05 12.34
CA ARG A 380 -9.45 0.69 10.93
C ARG A 380 -9.56 1.88 10.00
N VAL A 381 -10.49 2.81 10.23
CA VAL A 381 -10.57 4.02 9.39
C VAL A 381 -9.32 4.90 9.55
N LYS A 382 -8.81 5.06 10.78
CA LYS A 382 -7.53 5.75 11.03
C LYS A 382 -6.37 5.06 10.32
N LEU A 383 -6.27 3.74 10.37
CA LEU A 383 -5.22 2.99 9.70
C LEU A 383 -5.35 3.08 8.17
N ALA A 384 -6.57 3.02 7.64
CA ALA A 384 -6.83 3.25 6.22
C ALA A 384 -6.34 4.62 5.76
N ASN A 385 -6.61 5.67 6.56
CA ASN A 385 -6.07 7.01 6.34
C ASN A 385 -4.55 7.08 6.46
N LYS A 386 -3.94 6.32 7.37
CA LYS A 386 -2.48 6.28 7.50
C LYS A 386 -1.82 5.63 6.27
N PHE A 387 -2.36 4.53 5.78
CA PHE A 387 -1.72 3.69 4.76
C PHE A 387 -2.11 4.00 3.32
N PHE A 388 -3.35 4.44 3.09
CA PHE A 388 -3.91 4.52 1.73
C PHE A 388 -4.22 5.95 1.28
N THR A 389 -3.82 6.97 2.04
CA THR A 389 -4.02 8.35 1.62
C THR A 389 -3.12 8.71 0.45
N THR A 390 -3.76 9.21 -0.61
CA THR A 390 -3.12 9.61 -1.85
C THR A 390 -3.54 11.04 -2.18
N TYR A 391 -4.16 11.28 -3.33
CA TYR A 391 -4.84 12.54 -3.63
C TYR A 391 -6.19 12.65 -2.92
N LYS A 392 -6.72 11.54 -2.39
CA LYS A 392 -7.94 11.48 -1.56
C LYS A 392 -7.70 10.76 -0.23
N PRO A 393 -8.51 11.04 0.82
CA PRO A 393 -8.39 10.38 2.11
C PRO A 393 -8.41 8.85 1.97
N GLY A 394 -7.55 8.17 2.73
CA GLY A 394 -7.36 6.72 2.60
C GLY A 394 -8.65 5.91 2.76
N TRP A 395 -9.54 6.28 3.68
CA TRP A 395 -10.84 5.61 3.82
C TRP A 395 -11.72 5.70 2.57
N LYS A 396 -11.56 6.74 1.74
CA LYS A 396 -12.30 6.92 0.47
C LYS A 396 -11.67 6.16 -0.70
N THR A 397 -10.54 5.47 -0.50
CA THR A 397 -9.88 4.66 -1.55
C THR A 397 -10.42 3.24 -1.58
N ASP A 398 -10.25 2.56 -2.72
CA ASP A 398 -10.72 1.18 -2.86
C ASP A 398 -9.97 0.23 -1.90
N LYS A 399 -8.66 0.42 -1.74
CA LYS A 399 -7.85 -0.31 -0.74
C LYS A 399 -8.33 -0.03 0.69
N GLY A 400 -8.56 1.25 1.03
CA GLY A 400 -9.05 1.64 2.35
C GLY A 400 -10.45 1.10 2.65
N MET A 401 -11.34 1.07 1.67
CA MET A 401 -12.67 0.46 1.79
C MET A 401 -12.57 -1.02 2.14
N VAL A 402 -11.82 -1.82 1.34
CA VAL A 402 -11.64 -3.25 1.60
C VAL A 402 -10.98 -3.46 2.97
N PHE A 403 -9.97 -2.65 3.31
CA PHE A 403 -9.29 -2.72 4.59
C PHE A 403 -10.20 -2.41 5.79
N ILE A 404 -11.10 -1.43 5.68
CA ILE A 404 -12.03 -1.10 6.77
C ILE A 404 -12.93 -2.31 7.05
N VAL A 405 -13.51 -2.90 6.00
CA VAL A 405 -14.47 -4.00 6.14
C VAL A 405 -13.77 -5.31 6.54
N PHE A 406 -12.69 -5.68 5.85
CA PHE A 406 -12.03 -6.99 6.02
C PHE A 406 -10.83 -6.96 6.98
N GLY A 407 -10.18 -5.82 7.19
CA GLY A 407 -8.98 -5.70 8.00
C GLY A 407 -7.70 -6.01 7.20
N ASN A 408 -6.66 -6.47 7.90
CA ASN A 408 -5.39 -6.86 7.29
C ASN A 408 -5.60 -8.11 6.41
N PRO A 409 -5.09 -8.14 5.17
CA PRO A 409 -5.07 -9.35 4.36
C PRO A 409 -4.10 -10.39 4.94
N THR A 410 -4.42 -11.67 4.74
CA THR A 410 -3.55 -12.80 5.11
C THR A 410 -2.28 -12.82 4.26
N ARG A 411 -2.41 -12.51 2.96
CA ARG A 411 -1.30 -12.45 2.01
C ARG A 411 -1.49 -11.30 1.03
N VAL A 412 -0.39 -10.63 0.68
CA VAL A 412 -0.37 -9.61 -0.37
C VAL A 412 0.65 -10.00 -1.43
N VAL A 413 0.21 -10.06 -2.68
CA VAL A 413 1.08 -10.28 -3.85
C VAL A 413 1.09 -9.01 -4.69
N ARG A 414 2.28 -8.49 -5.01
CA ARG A 414 2.45 -7.28 -5.83
C ARG A 414 3.20 -7.57 -7.11
N THR A 415 2.79 -6.88 -8.16
CA THR A 415 3.53 -6.72 -9.42
C THR A 415 3.55 -5.24 -9.77
N ARG A 416 4.24 -4.87 -10.86
CA ARG A 416 4.36 -3.47 -11.32
C ARG A 416 3.02 -2.73 -11.42
N ASN A 417 1.98 -3.44 -11.85
CA ASN A 417 0.70 -2.86 -12.22
C ASN A 417 -0.47 -3.44 -11.43
N LYS A 418 -0.24 -4.40 -10.52
CA LYS A 418 -1.30 -5.12 -9.82
C LYS A 418 -0.91 -5.42 -8.38
N GLU A 419 -1.86 -5.30 -7.48
CA GLU A 419 -1.73 -5.79 -6.11
C GLU A 419 -2.93 -6.68 -5.80
N MET A 420 -2.69 -7.88 -5.29
CA MET A 420 -3.72 -8.84 -4.94
C MET A 420 -3.68 -9.09 -3.44
N TRP A 421 -4.81 -8.88 -2.78
CA TRP A 421 -5.00 -9.15 -1.36
C TRP A 421 -5.79 -10.44 -1.21
N THR A 422 -5.24 -11.38 -0.45
CA THR A 422 -5.89 -12.64 -0.11
C THR A 422 -6.32 -12.62 1.35
N TYR A 423 -7.58 -12.96 1.60
CA TYR A 423 -8.12 -13.21 2.92
C TYR A 423 -8.47 -14.70 3.03
N ALA A 424 -7.69 -15.40 3.85
CA ALA A 424 -7.89 -16.83 4.05
C ALA A 424 -9.22 -17.08 4.78
N GLN A 425 -9.98 -18.06 4.30
CA GLN A 425 -11.19 -18.53 4.96
C GLN A 425 -10.94 -19.85 5.71
N SER A 426 -11.96 -20.41 6.36
CA SER A 426 -11.86 -21.77 6.92
C SER A 426 -11.77 -22.80 5.80
N ALA A 427 -11.30 -24.01 6.12
CA ALA A 427 -11.03 -25.07 5.15
C ALA A 427 -12.21 -25.41 4.19
N SER A 428 -13.45 -25.12 4.60
CA SER A 428 -14.66 -25.36 3.79
C SER A 428 -14.95 -24.27 2.75
N PHE A 429 -14.24 -23.15 2.75
CA PHE A 429 -14.48 -22.02 1.85
C PHE A 429 -13.22 -21.61 1.10
N SER A 430 -13.37 -21.23 -0.16
CA SER A 430 -12.27 -20.69 -0.97
C SER A 430 -11.80 -19.35 -0.43
N ASP A 431 -10.51 -19.08 -0.55
CA ASP A 431 -9.92 -17.79 -0.21
C ASP A 431 -10.57 -16.63 -0.99
N ILE A 432 -10.68 -15.47 -0.33
CA ILE A 432 -11.22 -14.26 -0.97
C ILE A 432 -10.06 -13.46 -1.57
N HIS A 433 -10.14 -13.16 -2.86
CA HIS A 433 -9.13 -12.39 -3.58
C HIS A 433 -9.66 -11.03 -4.03
N PHE A 434 -9.08 -9.95 -3.52
CA PHE A 434 -9.30 -8.59 -4.04
C PHE A 434 -8.13 -8.17 -4.92
N THR A 435 -8.41 -7.90 -6.19
CA THR A 435 -7.39 -7.46 -7.14
C THR A 435 -7.48 -5.95 -7.37
N PHE A 436 -6.38 -5.26 -7.13
CA PHE A 436 -6.24 -3.83 -7.38
C PHE A 436 -5.29 -3.57 -8.54
N LEU A 437 -5.75 -2.82 -9.54
CA LEU A 437 -4.92 -2.37 -10.66
C LEU A 437 -4.34 -1.00 -10.35
N ARG A 438 -3.06 -0.83 -10.64
CA ARG A 438 -2.37 0.47 -10.57
C ARG A 438 -2.88 1.33 -11.73
N ASN A 439 -3.44 2.48 -11.40
CA ASN A 439 -3.99 3.44 -12.32
C ASN A 439 -3.44 4.85 -12.00
N PRO A 440 -2.17 5.13 -12.40
CA PRO A 440 -1.52 6.41 -12.09
C PRO A 440 -2.31 7.57 -12.69
N ASN A 441 -2.28 8.72 -12.02
CA ASN A 441 -2.96 9.93 -12.48
C ASN A 441 -2.06 11.16 -12.32
N GLN A 442 -2.56 12.34 -12.73
CA GLN A 442 -1.81 13.60 -12.61
C GLN A 442 -1.29 13.87 -11.18
N PHE A 443 -2.03 13.40 -10.17
CA PHE A 443 -1.75 13.67 -8.77
C PHE A 443 -0.72 12.72 -8.15
N VAL A 444 -0.81 11.42 -8.46
CA VAL A 444 -0.02 10.36 -7.83
C VAL A 444 0.24 9.18 -8.78
N ASP A 445 1.41 8.53 -8.66
CA ASP A 445 1.72 7.31 -9.42
C ASP A 445 1.11 6.04 -8.81
N ASN A 446 0.92 6.02 -7.49
CA ASN A 446 0.51 4.83 -6.74
C ASN A 446 -0.97 4.87 -6.38
N HIS A 447 -1.82 5.23 -7.34
CA HIS A 447 -3.26 5.07 -7.21
C HIS A 447 -3.68 3.68 -7.66
N TYR A 448 -4.49 3.02 -6.83
CA TYR A 448 -4.96 1.66 -7.08
C TYR A 448 -6.49 1.64 -7.09
N THR A 449 -7.05 0.98 -8.09
CA THR A 449 -8.50 0.78 -8.26
C THR A 449 -8.82 -0.70 -8.18
N LEU A 450 -9.87 -1.04 -7.44
CA LEU A 450 -10.35 -2.41 -7.31
C LEU A 450 -11.01 -2.86 -8.62
N VAL A 451 -10.63 -4.03 -9.10
CA VAL A 451 -11.38 -4.76 -10.13
C VAL A 451 -12.65 -5.28 -9.47
N ARG A 452 -13.81 -4.90 -10.01
CA ARG A 452 -15.12 -5.12 -9.40
C ARG A 452 -15.84 -6.27 -10.09
N TYR A 453 -16.46 -7.12 -9.28
CA TYR A 453 -17.09 -8.38 -9.68
C TYR A 453 -18.39 -8.55 -8.86
N PRO A 454 -19.55 -8.84 -9.49
CA PRO A 454 -20.82 -9.06 -8.78
C PRO A 454 -20.70 -10.09 -7.66
N GLU A 455 -19.89 -11.12 -7.87
CA GLU A 455 -19.62 -12.25 -6.98
C GLU A 455 -19.09 -11.80 -5.60
N TYR A 456 -18.47 -10.61 -5.51
CA TYR A 456 -18.07 -10.07 -4.21
C TYR A 456 -19.25 -9.81 -3.27
N GLU A 457 -20.48 -9.76 -3.77
CA GLU A 457 -21.69 -9.66 -2.97
C GLU A 457 -21.77 -10.76 -1.89
N GLN A 458 -21.45 -12.00 -2.29
CA GLN A 458 -21.52 -13.19 -1.43
C GLN A 458 -20.57 -13.12 -0.23
N VAL A 459 -19.50 -12.34 -0.32
CA VAL A 459 -18.52 -12.18 0.77
C VAL A 459 -18.63 -10.83 1.47
N TRP A 460 -19.13 -9.80 0.78
CA TRP A 460 -19.20 -8.44 1.29
C TRP A 460 -20.36 -8.25 2.27
N TYR A 461 -21.58 -8.69 1.94
CA TYR A 461 -22.73 -8.50 2.82
C TYR A 461 -22.62 -9.30 4.12
N PRO A 462 -22.23 -10.60 4.12
CA PRO A 462 -22.00 -11.31 5.38
C PRO A 462 -20.95 -10.62 6.25
N LYS A 463 -19.95 -9.97 5.66
CA LYS A 463 -18.95 -9.22 6.41
C LYS A 463 -19.50 -7.93 7.02
N ILE A 464 -20.42 -7.24 6.33
CA ILE A 464 -21.15 -6.10 6.88
C ILE A 464 -22.06 -6.57 8.02
N GLU A 465 -22.77 -7.68 7.87
CA GLU A 465 -23.61 -8.22 8.95
C GLU A 465 -22.78 -8.54 10.19
N GLN A 466 -21.58 -9.13 10.04
CA GLN A 466 -20.67 -9.30 11.18
C GLN A 466 -20.27 -7.97 11.86
N TRP A 467 -20.17 -6.86 11.11
CA TRP A 467 -19.99 -5.53 11.71
C TRP A 467 -21.24 -5.10 12.47
N ARG A 468 -22.43 -5.29 11.89
CA ARG A 468 -23.72 -4.89 12.45
C ARG A 468 -24.08 -5.70 13.69
N GLU A 469 -23.71 -6.98 13.75
CA GLU A 469 -23.91 -7.86 14.92
C GLU A 469 -22.80 -7.75 15.98
N GLY A 470 -21.77 -6.93 15.75
CA GLY A 470 -20.65 -6.77 16.68
C GLY A 470 -19.74 -8.01 16.82
N LYS A 471 -19.78 -8.93 15.85
CA LYS A 471 -18.96 -10.15 15.81
C LYS A 471 -17.51 -9.87 15.39
N ILE A 472 -17.19 -8.66 14.94
CA ILE A 472 -15.84 -8.29 14.52
C ILE A 472 -14.96 -7.93 15.72
N GLY A 473 -13.99 -8.82 15.98
CA GLY A 473 -12.96 -8.64 17.00
C GLY A 473 -11.78 -7.77 16.55
N SER A 474 -11.05 -7.31 17.57
CA SER A 474 -9.77 -6.58 17.50
C SER A 474 -8.59 -7.44 17.10
#